data_AF-A0A9D1JG64-F1
#
_entry.id   AF-A0A9D1JG64-F1
#
_cell.length_a   1.000
_cell.length_b   1.000
_cell.length_c   1.000
_cell.angle_alpha   90.00
_cell.angle_beta   90.00
_cell.angle_gamma   90.00
#
_symmetry.space_group_name_H-M   'P 1'
#
loop_
_entity.id
_entity.type
_entity.pdbx_description
1 polymer ?
#
loop_
_entity_poly.entity_id
_entity_poly.type
_entity_poly.pdbx_seq_one_letter_code
_entity_poly.pdbx_strand_id
1 'polypeptide(L)'
;MIKKVLVGIMVLLLVALAAVGVLLVGKHRKSSGYEEQLALGNKYLEELDYENAQLCFEKAIEIDEKRSAAYVSLSVVYVRQNRYEEAMQLLDKAQEAVGSQEARNKLQSQREQVQQEEADYLEQQR
;
A
#
# COMPACT_ATOMS: atom_id res chain seq x y z
N MET A 1 44.68 25.66 13.80
CA MET A 1 43.75 24.61 14.29
C MET A 1 42.31 24.89 13.82
N ILE A 2 41.78 26.09 14.06
CA ILE A 2 40.40 26.52 13.69
C ILE A 2 40.04 26.30 12.22
N LYS A 3 40.92 26.66 11.26
CA LYS A 3 40.65 26.49 9.82
C LYS A 3 40.41 25.02 9.41
N LYS A 4 41.11 24.08 10.03
CA LYS A 4 40.95 22.63 9.74
C LYS A 4 39.63 22.08 10.29
N VAL A 5 39.24 22.54 11.48
CA VAL A 5 37.94 22.21 12.10
C VAL A 5 36.80 22.77 11.24
N LEU A 6 36.93 24.01 10.76
CA LEU A 6 35.91 24.66 9.93
C LEU A 6 35.71 23.96 8.58
N VAL A 7 36.81 23.52 7.95
CA VAL A 7 36.75 22.70 6.72
C VAL A 7 36.06 21.36 6.99
N GLY A 8 36.36 20.69 8.11
CA GLY A 8 35.69 19.45 8.49
C GLY A 8 34.17 19.59 8.68
N ILE A 9 33.72 20.66 9.35
CA ILE A 9 32.29 20.95 9.53
C ILE A 9 31.62 21.21 8.18
N MET A 10 32.25 21.97 7.29
CA MET A 10 31.70 22.27 5.97
C MET A 10 31.51 21.00 5.13
N VAL A 11 32.49 20.08 5.14
CA VAL A 11 32.38 18.80 4.45
C VAL A 11 31.25 17.94 5.03
N LEU A 12 31.09 17.89 6.36
CA LEU A 12 30.00 17.15 6.99
C LEU A 12 28.62 17.73 6.62
N LEU A 13 28.48 19.05 6.56
CA LEU A 13 27.23 19.69 6.14
C LEU A 13 26.90 19.37 4.67
N LEU A 14 27.90 19.36 3.78
CA LEU A 14 27.69 19.00 2.37
C LEU A 14 27.27 17.54 2.20
N VAL A 15 27.89 16.62 2.95
CA VAL A 15 27.51 15.20 2.93
C VAL A 15 26.10 15.01 3.49
N ALA A 16 25.74 15.70 4.57
CA ALA A 16 24.40 15.65 5.13
C ALA A 16 23.34 16.19 4.15
N LEU A 17 23.61 17.31 3.47
CA LEU A 17 22.72 17.87 2.45
C LEU A 17 22.53 16.93 1.27
N ALA A 18 23.60 16.30 0.77
CA ALA A 18 23.51 15.31 -0.30
C ALA A 18 22.70 14.08 0.11
N ALA A 19 22.90 13.57 1.33
CA ALA A 19 22.13 12.44 1.86
C ALA A 19 20.63 12.76 1.99
N VAL A 20 20.29 13.96 2.47
CA VAL A 20 18.90 14.43 2.51
C VAL A 20 18.31 14.50 1.10
N GLY A 21 19.04 15.03 0.12
CA GLY A 21 18.60 15.07 -1.28
C GLY A 21 18.26 13.69 -1.85
N VAL A 22 19.10 12.67 -1.59
CA VAL A 22 18.87 11.29 -2.03
C VAL A 22 17.63 10.67 -1.35
N LEU A 23 17.45 10.92 -0.04
CA LEU A 23 16.28 10.43 0.70
C LEU A 23 14.97 11.05 0.20
N LEU A 24 14.98 12.35 -0.10
CA LEU A 24 13.80 13.07 -0.60
C LEU A 24 13.41 12.57 -2.00
N VAL A 25 14.37 12.41 -2.92
CA VAL A 25 14.10 11.91 -4.28
C VAL A 25 13.61 10.46 -4.27
N GLY A 26 14.20 9.61 -3.42
CA GLY A 26 13.78 8.21 -3.28
C GLY A 26 12.34 8.08 -2.75
N LYS A 27 11.96 8.88 -1.75
CA LYS A 27 10.58 8.91 -1.22
C LYS A 27 9.59 9.44 -2.25
N HIS A 28 9.95 10.46 -3.02
CA HIS A 28 9.08 11.03 -4.06
C HIS A 28 8.78 10.04 -5.19
N ARG A 29 9.78 9.27 -5.63
CA ARG A 29 9.58 8.22 -6.66
C ARG A 29 8.65 7.10 -6.18
N LYS A 30 8.83 6.60 -4.94
CA LYS A 30 7.93 5.58 -4.37
C LYS A 30 6.49 6.07 -4.28
N SER A 31 6.29 7.29 -3.78
CA SER A 31 4.94 7.87 -3.67
C SER A 31 4.26 8.00 -5.03
N SER A 32 4.97 8.50 -6.05
CA SER A 32 4.39 8.69 -7.39
C SER A 32 3.99 7.37 -8.05
N GLY A 33 4.87 6.36 -8.02
CA GLY A 33 4.58 5.07 -8.65
C GLY A 33 3.45 4.32 -7.93
N TYR A 34 3.36 4.43 -6.60
CA TYR A 34 2.26 3.85 -5.84
C TYR A 34 0.92 4.44 -6.27
N GLU A 35 0.79 5.77 -6.32
CA GLU A 35 -0.49 6.41 -6.66
C GLU A 35 -0.92 6.11 -8.09
N GLU A 36 0.04 6.03 -9.01
CA GLU A 36 -0.21 5.65 -10.40
C GLU A 36 -0.80 4.24 -10.50
N GLN A 37 -0.18 3.26 -9.84
CA GLN A 37 -0.67 1.88 -9.83
C GLN A 37 -2.01 1.75 -9.11
N LEU A 38 -2.21 2.49 -8.00
CA LEU A 38 -3.49 2.51 -7.30
C LEU A 38 -4.61 3.08 -8.19
N ALA A 39 -4.35 4.20 -8.88
CA ALA A 39 -5.32 4.83 -9.77
C ALA A 39 -5.65 3.93 -10.98
N LEU A 40 -4.64 3.30 -11.58
CA LEU A 40 -4.84 2.38 -12.69
C LEU A 40 -5.63 1.14 -12.26
N GLY A 41 -5.33 0.57 -11.09
CA GLY A 41 -6.08 -0.56 -10.55
C GLY A 41 -7.54 -0.21 -10.28
N ASN A 42 -7.81 0.99 -9.74
CA ASN A 42 -9.19 1.45 -9.54
C ASN A 42 -9.94 1.60 -10.86
N LYS A 43 -9.27 2.11 -11.91
CA LYS A 43 -9.87 2.21 -13.24
C LYS A 43 -10.24 0.81 -13.79
N TYR A 44 -9.34 -0.16 -13.69
CA TYR A 44 -9.64 -1.54 -14.11
C TYR A 44 -10.78 -2.16 -13.29
N LEU A 45 -10.83 -1.88 -11.99
CA LEU A 45 -11.92 -2.33 -11.12
C LEU A 45 -13.28 -1.73 -11.55
N GLU A 46 -13.31 -0.45 -11.94
CA GLU A 46 -14.51 0.20 -12.50
C GLU A 46 -14.92 -0.42 -13.85
N GLU A 47 -13.95 -0.87 -14.64
CA GLU A 47 -14.16 -1.58 -15.90
C GLU A 47 -14.50 -3.08 -15.70
N LEU A 48 -14.57 -3.56 -14.44
CA LEU A 48 -14.75 -4.95 -14.05
C LEU A 48 -13.65 -5.90 -14.57
N ASP A 49 -12.51 -5.34 -14.97
CA ASP A 49 -11.29 -6.06 -15.36
C ASP A 49 -10.50 -6.41 -14.10
N TYR A 50 -10.95 -7.45 -13.43
CA TYR A 50 -10.43 -7.85 -12.13
C TYR A 50 -8.99 -8.36 -12.20
N GLU A 51 -8.60 -9.01 -13.31
CA GLU A 51 -7.25 -9.50 -13.53
C GLU A 51 -6.25 -8.35 -13.60
N ASN A 52 -6.51 -7.33 -14.41
CA ASN A 52 -5.61 -6.18 -14.49
C ASN A 52 -5.66 -5.30 -13.23
N ALA A 53 -6.82 -5.19 -12.58
CA ALA A 53 -6.94 -4.52 -11.28
C ALA A 53 -6.05 -5.19 -10.23
N GLN A 54 -6.09 -6.52 -10.14
CA GLN A 54 -5.25 -7.29 -9.22
C GLN A 54 -3.76 -6.99 -9.44
N LEU A 55 -3.27 -7.07 -10.68
CA LEU A 55 -1.86 -6.83 -11.00
C LEU A 55 -1.41 -5.42 -10.59
N CYS A 56 -2.26 -4.41 -10.81
CA CYS A 56 -1.96 -3.03 -10.44
C CYS A 56 -1.88 -2.85 -8.92
N PHE A 57 -2.81 -3.43 -8.16
CA PHE A 57 -2.78 -3.32 -6.71
C PHE A 57 -1.63 -4.11 -6.07
N GLU A 58 -1.29 -5.29 -6.60
CA GLU A 58 -0.10 -6.04 -6.22
C GLU A 58 1.16 -5.20 -6.44
N LYS A 59 1.27 -4.53 -7.59
CA LYS A 59 2.39 -3.63 -7.86
C LYS A 59 2.43 -2.42 -6.93
N ALA A 60 1.28 -1.85 -6.57
CA ALA A 60 1.22 -0.78 -5.58
C ALA A 60 1.73 -1.26 -4.20
N ILE A 61 1.37 -2.48 -3.79
CA ILE A 61 1.85 -3.12 -2.56
C ILE A 61 3.38 -3.32 -2.63
N GLU A 62 3.93 -3.80 -3.75
CA GLU A 62 5.39 -3.95 -3.92
C GLU A 62 6.15 -2.63 -3.79
N ILE A 63 5.56 -1.52 -4.25
CA ILE A 63 6.18 -0.19 -4.18
C ILE A 63 6.19 0.34 -2.74
N ASP A 64 5.06 0.23 -2.04
CA ASP A 64 4.89 0.68 -0.65
C ASP A 64 3.88 -0.18 0.14
N GLU A 65 4.39 -1.28 0.70
CA GLU A 65 3.66 -2.24 1.51
C GLU A 65 3.08 -1.67 2.81
N LYS A 66 3.44 -0.44 3.20
CA LYS A 66 2.99 0.17 4.47
C LYS A 66 1.64 0.87 4.34
N ARG A 67 1.09 0.97 3.13
CA ARG A 67 -0.13 1.69 2.82
C ARG A 67 -1.31 0.73 2.71
N SER A 68 -2.31 0.90 3.55
CA SER A 68 -3.48 0.00 3.58
C SER A 68 -4.35 0.07 2.32
N ALA A 69 -4.33 1.17 1.56
CA ALA A 69 -5.29 1.39 0.48
C ALA A 69 -5.19 0.35 -0.64
N ALA A 70 -3.99 -0.05 -1.06
CA ALA A 70 -3.83 -1.07 -2.10
C ALA A 70 -4.32 -2.45 -1.63
N TYR A 71 -4.10 -2.82 -0.37
CA TYR A 71 -4.64 -4.07 0.20
C TYR A 71 -6.16 -4.05 0.28
N VAL A 72 -6.76 -2.92 0.68
CA VAL A 72 -8.21 -2.75 0.70
C VAL A 72 -8.77 -2.91 -0.71
N SER A 73 -8.23 -2.21 -1.70
CA SER A 73 -8.71 -2.33 -3.08
C SER A 73 -8.53 -3.74 -3.65
N LEU A 74 -7.41 -4.41 -3.38
CA LEU A 74 -7.21 -5.80 -3.80
C LEU A 74 -8.17 -6.78 -3.10
N SER A 75 -8.49 -6.55 -1.83
CA SER A 75 -9.51 -7.36 -1.14
C SER A 75 -10.89 -7.21 -1.80
N VAL A 76 -11.22 -6.02 -2.29
CA VAL A 76 -12.46 -5.79 -3.05
C VAL A 76 -12.45 -6.56 -4.36
N VAL A 77 -11.31 -6.59 -5.08
CA VAL A 77 -11.18 -7.42 -6.30
C VAL A 77 -11.48 -8.89 -5.99
N TYR A 78 -10.89 -9.44 -4.94
CA TYR A 78 -11.14 -10.83 -4.53
C TYR A 78 -12.60 -11.07 -4.14
N VAL A 79 -13.22 -10.16 -3.38
CA VAL A 79 -14.66 -10.25 -3.06
C VAL A 79 -15.54 -10.24 -4.31
N ARG A 80 -15.26 -9.38 -5.28
CA ARG A 80 -16.03 -9.32 -6.54
C ARG A 80 -15.90 -10.58 -7.38
N GLN A 81 -14.83 -11.35 -7.17
CA GLN A 81 -14.63 -12.68 -7.74
C GLN A 81 -15.15 -13.82 -6.84
N ASN A 82 -15.84 -13.52 -5.74
CA ASN A 82 -16.29 -14.47 -4.69
C ASN A 82 -15.14 -15.23 -4.01
N ARG A 83 -13.91 -14.68 -4.03
CA ARG A 83 -12.71 -15.22 -3.40
C ARG A 83 -12.54 -14.69 -1.98
N TYR A 84 -13.54 -14.90 -1.13
CA TYR A 84 -13.60 -14.34 0.23
C TYR A 84 -12.42 -14.77 1.11
N GLU A 85 -12.05 -16.04 1.08
CA GLU A 85 -10.91 -16.58 1.85
C GLU A 85 -9.59 -15.87 1.49
N GLU A 86 -9.36 -15.61 0.21
CA GLU A 86 -8.14 -14.92 -0.25
C GLU A 86 -8.14 -13.45 0.16
N ALA A 87 -9.30 -12.78 0.15
CA ALA A 87 -9.45 -11.44 0.69
C ALA A 87 -9.10 -11.39 2.19
N MET A 88 -9.59 -12.35 2.97
CA MET A 88 -9.32 -12.43 4.41
C MET A 88 -7.84 -12.68 4.70
N GLN A 89 -7.22 -13.64 4.01
CA GLN A 89 -5.79 -13.93 4.15
C GLN A 89 -4.90 -12.76 3.75
N LEU A 90 -5.28 -12.01 2.71
CA LEU A 90 -4.58 -10.80 2.29
C LEU A 90 -4.63 -9.73 3.40
N LEU A 91 -5.81 -9.48 3.95
CA LEU A 91 -6.01 -8.47 4.99
C LEU A 91 -5.27 -8.83 6.29
N ASP A 92 -5.21 -10.11 6.65
CA ASP A 92 -4.46 -10.57 7.82
C ASP A 92 -2.95 -10.33 7.64
N LYS A 93 -2.38 -10.68 6.47
CA LYS A 93 -0.96 -10.37 6.15
C LYS A 93 -0.69 -8.88 6.14
N ALA A 94 -1.62 -8.08 5.63
CA ALA A 94 -1.47 -6.63 5.55
C ALA A 94 -1.35 -5.97 6.93
N GLN A 95 -1.99 -6.52 7.97
CA GLN A 95 -1.90 -5.99 9.35
C GLN A 95 -0.48 -6.04 9.92
N GLU A 96 0.31 -7.03 9.50
CA GLU A 96 1.71 -7.19 9.90
C GLU A 96 2.64 -6.21 9.15
N ALA A 97 2.32 -5.91 7.89
CA ALA A 97 3.11 -5.01 7.05
C ALA A 97 2.89 -3.53 7.38
N VAL A 98 1.65 -3.12 7.70
CA VAL A 98 1.34 -1.71 7.93
C VAL A 98 1.84 -1.21 9.29
N GLY A 99 2.46 -0.03 9.28
CA GLY A 99 3.10 0.55 10.47
C GLY A 99 2.20 1.42 11.34
N SER A 100 1.03 1.85 10.86
CA SER A 100 0.17 2.80 11.58
C SER A 100 -1.11 2.15 12.10
N GLN A 101 -1.55 2.59 13.28
CA GLN A 101 -2.81 2.10 13.87
C GLN A 101 -4.01 2.45 12.99
N GLU A 102 -4.01 3.63 12.37
CA GLU A 102 -5.06 4.04 11.43
C GLU A 102 -5.17 3.06 10.25
N ALA A 103 -4.03 2.64 9.69
CA ALA A 103 -4.01 1.66 8.60
C ALA A 103 -4.57 0.31 9.07
N ARG A 104 -4.17 -0.17 10.27
CA ARG A 104 -4.72 -1.41 10.85
C ARG A 104 -6.23 -1.33 11.06
N ASN A 105 -6.74 -0.21 11.56
CA ASN A 105 -8.18 -0.02 11.75
C ASN A 105 -8.94 -0.08 10.42
N LYS A 106 -8.38 0.51 9.34
CA LYS A 106 -8.96 0.41 8.00
C LYS A 106 -9.01 -1.04 7.50
N LEU A 107 -7.92 -1.79 7.68
CA LEU A 107 -7.85 -3.20 7.30
C LEU A 107 -8.83 -4.06 8.10
N GLN A 108 -8.95 -3.81 9.41
CA GLN A 108 -9.91 -4.51 10.27
C GLN A 108 -11.36 -4.23 9.85
N SER A 109 -11.71 -2.97 9.61
CA SER A 109 -13.06 -2.61 9.14
C SER A 109 -13.37 -3.25 7.78
N GLN A 110 -12.39 -3.28 6.86
CA GLN A 110 -12.57 -3.99 5.59
C GLN A 110 -12.78 -5.48 5.80
N ARG A 111 -12.02 -6.10 6.70
CA ARG A 111 -12.15 -7.53 7.04
C ARG A 111 -13.55 -7.86 7.57
N GLU A 112 -14.09 -7.03 8.45
CA GLU A 112 -15.46 -7.16 8.95
C GLU A 112 -16.50 -7.05 7.82
N GLN A 113 -16.29 -6.15 6.85
CA GLN A 113 -17.15 -6.04 5.66
C GLN A 113 -17.07 -7.31 4.79
N VAL A 114 -15.86 -7.84 4.53
CA VAL A 114 -15.68 -9.08 3.77
C VAL A 114 -16.43 -10.25 4.42
N GLN A 115 -16.33 -10.39 5.76
CA GLN A 115 -17.04 -11.44 6.50
C GLN A 115 -18.55 -11.30 6.41
N GLN A 116 -19.06 -10.07 6.46
CA GLN A 116 -20.48 -9.81 6.30
C GLN A 116 -20.95 -10.14 4.87
N GLU A 117 -20.22 -9.69 3.84
CA GLU A 117 -20.55 -9.99 2.45
C GLU A 117 -20.52 -11.49 2.15
N GLU A 118 -19.59 -12.25 2.74
CA GLU A 118 -19.55 -13.71 2.63
C GLU A 118 -20.75 -14.36 3.30
N ALA A 119 -21.12 -13.93 4.51
CA ALA A 119 -22.28 -14.46 5.22
C ALA A 119 -23.57 -14.23 4.42
N ASP A 120 -23.77 -13.01 3.92
CA ASP A 120 -24.93 -12.64 3.09
C ASP A 120 -24.98 -13.47 1.80
N TYR A 121 -23.82 -13.72 1.16
CA TYR A 121 -23.72 -14.57 -0.02
C TYR A 121 -24.14 -16.02 0.26
N LEU A 122 -23.67 -16.59 1.38
CA LEU A 122 -24.01 -17.96 1.78
C LEU A 122 -25.48 -18.11 2.17
N GLU A 123 -26.10 -17.08 2.75
CA GLU A 123 -27.53 -17.08 3.06
C GLU A 123 -28.40 -17.09 1.80
N GLN A 124 -28.02 -16.34 0.77
CA GLN A 124 -28.75 -16.30 -0.51
C GLN A 124 -28.74 -17.62 -1.27
N GLN A 125 -27.81 -18.53 -0.94
CA GLN A 125 -27.68 -19.85 -1.58
C GLN A 125 -28.45 -20.97 -0.88
N ARG A 126 -29.08 -20.69 0.27
CA ARG A 126 -29.91 -21.67 1.01
C ARG A 126 -31.31 -21.75 0.45
#